data_AF-A0A6I7QRR0-F1
#
_entry.id   AF-A0A6I7QRR0-F1
#
_cell.length_a   1.000
_cell.length_b   1.000
_cell.length_c   1.000
_cell.angle_alpha   90.00
_cell.angle_beta   90.00
_cell.angle_gamma   90.00
#
_symmetry.space_group_name_H-M   'P 1'
#
loop_
_entity.id
_entity.type
_entity.pdbx_description
1 polymer ?
#
loop_
_entity_poly.entity_id
_entity_poly.type
_entity_poly.pdbx_seq_one_letter_code
_entity_poly.pdbx_strand_id
1 'polypeptide(L)'
;REPEREDAAEKEEEAPLPPDPSLRKKLQDMIGKVRDQLGPPREPDPDEPVSDNPMDKHAKLFKYLMGLAESLPPDRDREYRQSEESLKLAGVTSRLSGRPTFRERLKKIAAERAAREGHSVTAPEKARTSSDVAGAMNYLAELSSHHPDPDIGARLGNRARNLGERLQRQREKGASESGAPSGAGPEIEGS
;
A
#
# COMPACT_ATOMS: atom_id res chain seq x y z
N ARG A 1 16.55 -70.18 21.29
CA ARG A 1 15.97 -68.94 21.86
C ARG A 1 15.34 -68.18 20.69
N GLU A 2 14.09 -68.48 20.37
CA GLU A 2 13.10 -67.48 19.90
C GLU A 2 12.79 -66.53 21.09
N PRO A 3 12.22 -65.30 20.93
CA PRO A 3 11.11 -64.86 20.04
C PRO A 3 11.44 -63.64 19.14
N GLU A 4 10.82 -63.43 17.97
CA GLU A 4 9.48 -62.87 17.67
C GLU A 4 9.21 -61.43 18.18
N ARG A 5 8.99 -60.51 17.22
CA ARG A 5 8.01 -59.40 17.16
C ARG A 5 8.30 -58.58 15.88
N GLU A 6 7.44 -58.58 14.86
CA GLU A 6 6.16 -57.86 14.78
C GLU A 6 6.42 -56.34 14.99
N ASP A 7 6.19 -55.41 14.06
CA ASP A 7 5.13 -55.31 13.07
C ASP A 7 5.56 -54.52 11.83
N ALA A 8 5.15 -55.03 10.68
CA ALA A 8 4.99 -54.27 9.46
C ALA A 8 3.79 -53.32 9.65
N ALA A 9 4.05 -52.04 9.88
CA ALA A 9 3.02 -51.01 9.78
C ALA A 9 2.74 -50.74 8.29
N GLU A 10 1.82 -51.53 7.73
CA GLU A 10 1.07 -51.20 6.52
C GLU A 10 0.45 -49.80 6.69
N LYS A 11 1.04 -48.80 6.05
CA LYS A 11 0.35 -47.56 5.74
C LYS A 11 -0.58 -47.87 4.58
N GLU A 12 -1.84 -48.12 4.89
CA GLU A 12 -2.93 -48.05 3.93
C GLU A 12 -2.88 -46.68 3.24
N GLU A 13 -2.51 -46.69 1.95
CA GLU A 13 -2.72 -45.57 1.03
C GLU A 13 -4.24 -45.43 0.83
N GLU A 14 -4.87 -44.62 1.68
CA GLU A 14 -6.25 -44.20 1.53
C GLU A 14 -6.35 -43.32 0.26
N ALA A 15 -6.71 -43.95 -0.86
CA ALA A 15 -7.01 -43.26 -2.10
C ALA A 15 -8.07 -42.16 -1.84
N PRO A 16 -7.91 -40.94 -2.37
CA PRO A 16 -8.85 -39.86 -2.11
C PRO A 16 -10.23 -40.25 -2.64
N LEU A 17 -11.17 -40.48 -1.71
CA LEU A 17 -12.56 -40.76 -2.04
C LEU A 17 -13.10 -39.66 -2.97
N PRO A 18 -13.83 -40.02 -4.04
CA PRO A 18 -14.44 -39.03 -4.92
C PRO A 18 -15.43 -38.17 -4.13
N PRO A 19 -15.45 -36.85 -4.35
CA PRO A 19 -16.31 -35.95 -3.58
C PRO A 19 -17.78 -36.33 -3.77
N ASP A 20 -18.46 -36.44 -2.63
CA ASP A 20 -19.84 -36.88 -2.47
C ASP A 20 -20.78 -36.17 -3.47
N PRO A 21 -21.56 -36.90 -4.31
CA PRO A 21 -22.38 -36.31 -5.38
C PRO A 21 -23.46 -35.35 -4.86
N SER A 22 -23.85 -35.49 -3.59
CA SER A 22 -24.77 -34.58 -2.90
C SER A 22 -24.20 -33.17 -2.78
N LEU A 23 -22.89 -33.05 -2.50
CA LEU A 23 -22.18 -31.79 -2.39
C LEU A 23 -22.06 -31.11 -3.75
N ARG A 24 -21.83 -31.87 -4.82
CA ARG A 24 -21.79 -31.34 -6.19
C ARG A 24 -23.10 -30.67 -6.60
N LYS A 25 -24.24 -31.32 -6.32
CA LYS A 25 -25.56 -30.72 -6.60
C LYS A 25 -25.81 -29.46 -5.79
N LYS A 26 -25.48 -29.49 -4.49
CA LYS A 26 -25.66 -28.33 -3.62
C LYS A 26 -24.79 -27.14 -4.03
N LEU A 27 -23.57 -27.41 -4.52
CA LEU A 27 -22.66 -26.39 -5.05
C LEU A 27 -23.18 -25.83 -6.38
N GLN A 28 -23.71 -26.68 -7.28
CA GLN A 28 -24.35 -26.24 -8.51
C GLN A 28 -25.58 -25.36 -8.24
N ASP A 29 -26.43 -25.73 -7.28
CA ASP A 29 -27.59 -24.93 -6.90
C ASP A 29 -27.20 -23.59 -6.28
N MET A 30 -26.13 -23.56 -5.47
CA MET A 30 -25.58 -22.32 -4.94
C MET A 30 -25.03 -21.42 -6.05
N ILE A 31 -24.27 -22.00 -6.99
CA ILE A 31 -23.75 -21.27 -8.16
C ILE A 31 -24.90 -20.71 -9.00
N GLY A 32 -25.97 -21.47 -9.20
CA GLY A 32 -27.18 -21.02 -9.90
C GLY A 32 -27.84 -19.83 -9.21
N LYS A 33 -28.09 -19.92 -7.90
CA LYS A 33 -28.68 -18.82 -7.12
C LYS A 33 -27.84 -17.56 -7.11
N VAL A 34 -26.51 -17.70 -7.05
CA VAL A 34 -25.58 -16.56 -7.11
C VAL A 34 -25.59 -15.94 -8.50
N ARG A 35 -25.62 -16.75 -9.56
CA ARG A 35 -25.72 -16.28 -10.94
C ARG A 35 -27.03 -15.52 -11.19
N ASP A 36 -28.14 -15.98 -10.65
CA ASP A 36 -29.44 -15.30 -10.80
C ASP A 36 -29.49 -13.95 -10.05
N GLN A 37 -28.76 -13.82 -8.93
CA GLN A 37 -28.65 -12.55 -8.19
C GLN A 37 -27.69 -11.54 -8.85
N LEU A 38 -26.70 -12.01 -9.61
CA LEU A 38 -25.70 -11.16 -10.26
C LEU A 38 -26.11 -10.65 -11.65
N GLY A 39 -27.25 -11.11 -12.18
CA GLY A 39 -27.72 -10.76 -13.52
C GLY A 39 -26.84 -11.36 -14.64
N PRO A 40 -27.21 -11.15 -15.92
CA PRO A 40 -26.41 -11.64 -17.03
C PRO A 40 -24.99 -11.03 -16.96
N PRO A 41 -23.94 -11.81 -17.26
CA PRO A 41 -22.59 -11.31 -17.28
C PRO A 41 -22.54 -10.11 -18.23
N ARG A 42 -22.09 -8.97 -17.71
CA ARG A 42 -21.85 -7.75 -18.49
C ARG A 42 -21.02 -8.14 -19.70
N GLU A 43 -21.56 -7.94 -20.89
CA GLU A 43 -20.89 -8.32 -22.13
C GLU A 43 -19.47 -7.72 -22.13
N PRO A 44 -18.45 -8.51 -22.48
CA PRO A 44 -17.10 -7.96 -22.62
C PRO A 44 -17.15 -6.88 -23.70
N ASP A 45 -16.54 -5.72 -23.41
CA ASP A 45 -16.44 -4.64 -24.39
C ASP A 45 -15.87 -5.19 -25.72
N PRO A 46 -16.53 -4.94 -26.87
CA PRO A 46 -16.15 -5.50 -28.16
C PRO A 46 -14.78 -5.03 -28.67
N ASP A 47 -14.17 -4.03 -28.02
CA ASP A 47 -12.87 -3.46 -28.38
C ASP A 47 -11.68 -4.09 -27.63
N GLU A 48 -11.89 -5.10 -26.78
CA GLU A 48 -10.77 -5.72 -26.07
C GLU A 48 -10.08 -6.79 -26.96
N PRO A 49 -8.80 -6.59 -27.34
CA PRO A 49 -8.07 -7.62 -28.06
C PRO A 49 -8.01 -8.89 -27.19
N VAL A 50 -8.33 -10.02 -27.82
CA VAL A 50 -8.09 -11.35 -27.26
C VAL A 50 -6.58 -11.54 -27.25
N SER A 51 -5.94 -11.07 -26.18
CA SER A 51 -4.52 -11.25 -25.98
C SER A 51 -4.25 -12.67 -25.49
N ASP A 52 -3.40 -13.39 -26.22
CA ASP A 52 -2.86 -14.68 -25.81
C ASP A 52 -1.78 -14.56 -24.72
N ASN A 53 -1.35 -13.33 -24.40
CA ASN A 53 -0.34 -13.10 -23.38
C ASN A 53 -0.91 -13.41 -21.99
N PRO A 54 -0.27 -14.28 -21.18
CA PRO A 54 -0.72 -14.60 -19.83
C PRO A 54 -0.82 -13.36 -18.93
N MET A 55 0.01 -12.33 -19.15
CA MET A 55 -0.03 -11.09 -18.37
C MET A 55 -1.31 -10.28 -18.59
N ASP A 56 -1.82 -10.27 -19.82
CA ASP A 56 -3.07 -9.56 -20.14
C ASP A 56 -4.28 -10.29 -19.58
N LYS A 57 -4.26 -11.64 -19.57
CA LYS A 57 -5.29 -12.45 -18.91
C LYS A 57 -5.34 -12.17 -17.41
N HIS A 58 -4.17 -12.04 -16.76
CA HIS A 58 -4.10 -11.64 -15.36
C HIS A 58 -4.61 -10.21 -15.15
N ALA A 59 -4.24 -9.26 -16.01
CA ALA A 59 -4.73 -7.89 -15.94
C ALA A 59 -6.27 -7.83 -16.02
N LYS A 60 -6.88 -8.62 -16.93
CA LYS A 60 -8.33 -8.73 -17.07
C LYS A 60 -9.00 -9.31 -15.82
N LEU A 61 -8.43 -10.36 -15.23
CA LEU A 61 -8.93 -10.91 -13.96
C LEU A 61 -8.91 -9.86 -12.85
N PHE A 62 -7.81 -9.12 -12.70
CA PHE A 62 -7.74 -8.07 -11.70
C PHE A 62 -8.69 -6.90 -11.98
N LYS A 63 -8.91 -6.55 -13.25
CA LYS A 63 -9.92 -5.56 -13.65
C LYS A 63 -11.34 -6.03 -13.29
N TYR A 64 -11.63 -7.32 -13.49
CA TYR A 64 -12.88 -7.93 -13.06
C TYR A 64 -13.05 -7.91 -11.54
N LEU A 65 -12.01 -8.26 -10.78
CA LEU A 65 -12.02 -8.17 -9.31
C LEU A 65 -12.24 -6.73 -8.81
N MET A 66 -11.65 -5.75 -9.49
CA MET A 66 -11.92 -4.34 -9.20
C MET A 66 -13.37 -3.96 -9.50
N GLY A 67 -13.94 -4.42 -10.61
CA GLY A 67 -15.36 -4.20 -10.94
C GLY A 67 -16.32 -4.84 -9.92
N LEU A 68 -15.95 -5.97 -9.33
CA LEU A 68 -16.70 -6.57 -8.21
C LEU A 68 -16.57 -5.78 -6.91
N ALA A 69 -15.45 -5.07 -6.71
CA ALA A 69 -15.31 -4.17 -5.57
C ALA A 69 -16.22 -2.93 -5.71
N GLU A 70 -16.52 -2.50 -6.93
CA GLU A 70 -17.45 -1.37 -7.18
C GLU A 70 -18.91 -1.72 -6.89
N SER A 71 -19.27 -3.01 -6.87
CA SER A 71 -20.62 -3.47 -6.52
C SER A 71 -20.80 -3.77 -5.03
N LEU A 72 -19.82 -3.41 -4.18
CA LEU A 72 -19.94 -3.54 -2.73
C LEU A 72 -21.02 -2.60 -2.16
N PRO A 73 -21.70 -3.01 -1.06
CA PRO A 73 -22.58 -2.11 -0.30
C PRO A 73 -21.84 -0.84 0.15
N PRO A 74 -22.53 0.31 0.29
CA PRO A 74 -21.88 1.61 0.51
C PRO A 74 -21.01 1.67 1.79
N ASP A 75 -21.37 0.89 2.81
CA ASP A 75 -20.57 0.78 4.04
C ASP A 75 -19.21 0.11 3.77
N ARG A 76 -19.20 -0.93 2.93
CA ARG A 76 -18.00 -1.70 2.58
C ARG A 76 -17.19 -1.04 1.46
N ASP A 77 -17.82 -0.33 0.54
CA ASP A 77 -17.12 0.44 -0.51
C ASP A 77 -16.22 1.52 0.12
N ARG A 78 -16.70 2.23 1.14
CA ARG A 78 -15.89 3.22 1.87
C ARG A 78 -14.69 2.60 2.56
N GLU A 79 -14.89 1.49 3.27
CA GLU A 79 -13.81 0.73 3.91
C GLU A 79 -12.79 0.24 2.88
N TYR A 80 -13.26 -0.32 1.77
CA TYR A 80 -12.40 -0.82 0.69
C TYR A 80 -11.56 0.29 0.06
N ARG A 81 -12.16 1.44 -0.27
CA ARG A 81 -11.43 2.59 -0.84
C ARG A 81 -10.39 3.18 0.11
N GLN A 82 -10.61 3.07 1.42
CA GLN A 82 -9.65 3.52 2.44
C GLN A 82 -8.62 2.44 2.78
N SER A 83 -8.88 1.18 2.41
CA SER A 83 -7.99 0.05 2.68
C SER A 83 -6.74 0.08 1.81
N GLU A 84 -5.65 -0.51 2.33
CA GLU A 84 -4.43 -0.73 1.56
C GLU A 84 -4.62 -1.70 0.38
N GLU A 85 -5.66 -2.55 0.44
CA GLU A 85 -5.91 -3.58 -0.56
C GLU A 85 -6.30 -2.95 -1.90
N SER A 86 -7.09 -1.88 -1.87
CA SER A 86 -7.44 -1.11 -3.07
C SER A 86 -6.18 -0.57 -3.77
N LEU A 87 -5.24 -0.03 -3.00
CA LEU A 87 -3.95 0.47 -3.49
C LEU A 87 -3.05 -0.65 -4.04
N LYS A 88 -3.03 -1.82 -3.38
CA LYS A 88 -2.29 -3.00 -3.84
C LYS A 88 -2.85 -3.49 -5.18
N LEU A 89 -4.17 -3.63 -5.31
CA LEU A 89 -4.84 -4.07 -6.53
C LEU A 89 -4.63 -3.08 -7.68
N ALA A 90 -4.74 -1.78 -7.42
CA ALA A 90 -4.45 -0.73 -8.40
C ALA A 90 -2.97 -0.73 -8.87
N GLY A 91 -2.04 -1.06 -7.97
CA GLY A 91 -0.62 -1.20 -8.28
C GLY A 91 -0.34 -2.40 -9.18
N VAL A 92 -0.93 -3.55 -8.87
CA VAL A 92 -0.76 -4.80 -9.65
C VAL A 92 -1.38 -4.65 -11.04
N THR A 93 -2.60 -4.13 -11.15
CA THR A 93 -3.23 -3.86 -12.45
C THR A 93 -2.42 -2.90 -13.31
N SER A 94 -1.85 -1.84 -12.71
CA SER A 94 -0.99 -0.90 -13.46
C SER A 94 0.23 -1.59 -14.05
N ARG A 95 0.90 -2.47 -13.28
CA ARG A 95 2.06 -3.24 -13.76
C ARG A 95 1.70 -4.21 -14.87
N LEU A 96 0.60 -4.94 -14.70
CA LEU A 96 0.17 -5.95 -15.67
C LEU A 96 -0.34 -5.33 -16.98
N SER A 97 -0.94 -4.14 -16.90
CA SER A 97 -1.42 -3.39 -18.08
C SER A 97 -0.35 -2.53 -18.76
N GLY A 98 0.91 -2.57 -18.29
CA GLY A 98 2.00 -1.73 -18.79
C GLY A 98 1.80 -0.23 -18.53
N ARG A 99 0.86 0.15 -17.65
CA ARG A 99 0.60 1.54 -17.30
C ARG A 99 1.58 2.03 -16.24
N PRO A 100 2.02 3.30 -16.30
CA PRO A 100 2.95 3.83 -15.33
C PRO A 100 2.32 3.78 -13.93
N THR A 101 3.05 3.18 -13.00
CA THR A 101 2.58 2.96 -11.63
C THR A 101 2.37 4.28 -10.92
N PHE A 102 1.55 4.30 -9.86
CA PHE A 102 1.34 5.52 -9.06
C PHE A 102 2.67 6.12 -8.56
N ARG A 103 3.66 5.27 -8.21
CA ARG A 103 5.01 5.72 -7.84
C ARG A 103 5.74 6.40 -8.99
N GLU A 104 5.66 5.86 -10.21
CA GLU A 104 6.26 6.50 -11.39
C GLU A 104 5.58 7.81 -11.75
N ARG A 105 4.25 7.88 -11.62
CA ARG A 105 3.51 9.13 -11.81
C ARG A 105 3.91 10.19 -10.79
N LEU A 106 4.04 9.81 -9.52
CA LEU A 106 4.53 10.72 -8.48
C LEU A 106 5.96 11.19 -8.75
N LYS A 107 6.86 10.30 -9.21
CA LYS A 107 8.21 10.69 -9.63
C LYS A 107 8.18 11.67 -10.79
N LYS A 108 7.32 11.46 -11.78
CA LYS A 108 7.16 12.36 -12.93
C LYS A 108 6.64 13.73 -12.51
N ILE A 109 5.61 13.77 -11.65
CA ILE A 109 5.08 15.03 -11.09
C ILE A 109 6.13 15.75 -10.25
N ALA A 110 6.89 15.03 -9.43
CA ALA A 110 7.99 15.60 -8.64
C ALA A 110 9.10 16.16 -9.54
N ALA A 111 9.46 15.45 -10.60
CA ALA A 111 10.45 15.90 -11.59
C ALA A 111 9.97 17.14 -12.37
N GLU A 112 8.70 17.16 -12.81
CA GLU A 112 8.10 18.30 -13.49
C GLU A 112 8.00 19.53 -12.58
N ARG A 113 7.69 19.32 -11.30
CA ARG A 113 7.67 20.38 -10.30
C ARG A 113 9.07 20.94 -10.05
N ALA A 114 10.07 20.07 -9.89
CA ALA A 114 11.45 20.48 -9.71
C ALA A 114 12.00 21.23 -10.95
N ALA A 115 11.60 20.82 -12.16
CA ALA A 115 11.94 21.53 -13.39
C ALA A 115 11.30 22.93 -13.48
N ARG A 116 10.09 23.11 -12.94
CA ARG A 116 9.43 24.43 -12.86
C ARG A 116 9.98 25.32 -11.75
N GLU A 117 10.44 24.73 -10.65
CA GLU A 117 10.99 25.44 -9.48
C GLU A 117 12.52 25.65 -9.58
N GLY A 118 13.18 25.23 -10.68
CA GLY A 118 14.61 25.48 -10.92
C GLY A 118 15.55 24.73 -9.98
N HIS A 119 15.06 23.72 -9.26
CA HIS A 119 15.86 22.93 -8.31
C HIS A 119 16.30 21.63 -8.99
N SER A 120 17.59 21.49 -9.28
CA SER A 120 18.15 20.27 -9.86
C SER A 120 18.01 19.11 -8.87
N VAL A 121 17.31 18.05 -9.28
CA VAL A 121 17.13 16.84 -8.47
C VAL A 121 18.37 15.97 -8.61
N THR A 122 19.40 16.25 -7.81
CA THR A 122 20.22 15.17 -7.29
C THR A 122 19.36 14.43 -6.25
N ALA A 123 19.09 13.15 -6.52
CA ALA A 123 18.44 12.13 -5.67
C ALA A 123 17.71 12.61 -4.39
N PRO A 124 16.40 12.32 -4.20
CA PRO A 124 15.72 12.62 -2.94
C PRO A 124 16.05 11.53 -1.90
N GLU A 125 17.33 11.33 -1.60
CA GLU A 125 17.76 10.60 -0.39
C GLU A 125 18.19 11.57 0.71
N LYS A 126 18.28 12.87 0.43
CA LYS A 126 18.60 13.87 1.44
C LYS A 126 17.47 14.88 1.57
N ALA A 127 16.74 14.72 2.68
CA ALA A 127 15.97 15.76 3.34
C ALA A 127 14.78 16.35 2.56
N ARG A 128 13.60 15.71 2.70
CA ARG A 128 12.46 16.50 3.20
C ARG A 128 12.92 16.99 4.57
N THR A 129 13.55 18.15 4.59
CA THR A 129 14.10 18.74 5.80
C THR A 129 13.00 18.75 6.85
N SER A 130 13.32 18.33 8.07
CA SER A 130 12.38 18.46 9.21
C SER A 130 11.92 19.91 9.42
N SER A 131 12.62 20.91 8.82
CA SER A 131 12.17 22.30 8.70
C SER A 131 10.84 22.44 7.96
N ASP A 132 10.64 21.68 6.88
CA ASP A 132 9.46 21.80 6.02
C ASP A 132 8.25 21.16 6.69
N VAL A 133 8.47 20.11 7.48
CA VAL A 133 7.41 19.44 8.25
C VAL A 133 7.01 20.27 9.46
N ALA A 134 7.97 20.86 10.20
CA ALA A 134 7.65 21.77 11.30
C ALA A 134 6.96 23.05 10.80
N GLY A 135 7.41 23.60 9.67
CA GLY A 135 6.76 24.74 9.00
C GLY A 135 5.33 24.42 8.55
N ALA A 136 5.10 23.24 7.96
CA ALA A 136 3.77 22.78 7.59
C ALA A 136 2.84 22.60 8.80
N MET A 137 3.35 22.10 9.92
CA MET A 137 2.55 21.95 11.15
C MET A 137 2.19 23.31 11.78
N ASN A 138 3.08 24.29 11.71
CA ASN A 138 2.78 25.66 12.16
C ASN A 138 1.76 26.35 11.24
N TYR A 139 1.85 26.14 9.93
CA TYR A 139 0.85 26.63 8.97
C TYR A 139 -0.53 25.98 9.19
N LEU A 140 -0.59 24.68 9.49
CA LEU A 140 -1.83 24.01 9.88
C LEU A 140 -2.41 24.57 11.18
N ALA A 141 -1.56 24.97 12.14
CA ALA A 141 -2.01 25.63 13.35
C ALA A 141 -2.60 27.02 13.06
N GLU A 142 -2.02 27.77 12.13
CA GLU A 142 -2.56 29.07 11.70
C GLU A 142 -3.91 28.91 10.99
N LEU A 143 -4.02 27.96 10.05
CA LEU A 143 -5.28 27.67 9.36
C LEU A 143 -6.38 27.19 10.29
N SER A 144 -6.03 26.47 11.36
CA SER A 144 -7.02 26.01 12.33
C SER A 144 -7.73 27.15 13.08
N SER A 145 -7.14 28.35 13.11
CA SER A 145 -7.79 29.55 13.68
C SER A 145 -8.96 30.08 12.84
N HIS A 146 -9.03 29.67 11.57
CA HIS A 146 -10.12 30.01 10.65
C HIS A 146 -11.22 28.93 10.60
N HIS A 147 -11.18 27.96 11.52
CA HIS A 147 -12.18 26.91 11.57
C HIS A 147 -13.54 27.48 12.03
N PRO A 148 -14.67 27.07 11.42
CA PRO A 148 -16.00 27.58 11.77
C PRO A 148 -16.44 27.21 13.19
N ASP A 149 -15.95 26.09 13.70
CA ASP A 149 -16.07 25.70 15.11
C ASP A 149 -14.77 26.09 15.86
N PRO A 150 -14.85 27.04 16.83
CA PRO A 150 -13.69 27.55 17.54
C PRO A 150 -13.06 26.53 18.49
N ASP A 151 -13.83 25.60 19.06
CA ASP A 151 -13.32 24.58 19.99
C ASP A 151 -12.50 23.53 19.23
N ILE A 152 -12.97 23.14 18.05
CA ILE A 152 -12.23 22.23 17.15
C ILE A 152 -10.98 22.93 16.62
N GLY A 153 -11.10 24.19 16.19
CA GLY A 153 -9.99 25.00 15.72
C GLY A 153 -8.87 25.12 16.77
N ALA A 154 -9.24 25.45 18.01
CA ALA A 154 -8.28 25.57 19.11
C ALA A 154 -7.58 24.24 19.43
N ARG A 155 -8.33 23.12 19.49
CA ARG A 155 -7.75 21.79 19.75
C ARG A 155 -6.80 21.37 18.63
N LEU A 156 -7.18 21.59 17.38
CA LEU A 156 -6.37 21.24 16.21
C LEU A 156 -5.10 22.08 16.14
N GLY A 157 -5.22 23.40 16.38
CA GLY A 157 -4.08 24.32 16.39
C GLY A 157 -3.07 24.00 17.48
N ASN A 158 -3.54 23.75 18.70
CA ASN A 158 -2.69 23.36 19.81
C ASN A 158 -1.95 22.04 19.52
N ARG A 159 -2.64 21.07 18.90
CA ARG A 159 -2.03 19.79 18.54
C ARG A 159 -0.99 19.94 17.44
N ALA A 160 -1.27 20.74 16.42
CA ALA A 160 -0.34 20.99 15.32
C ALA A 160 0.91 21.75 15.79
N ARG A 161 0.75 22.79 16.63
CA ARG A 161 1.86 23.54 17.23
C ARG A 161 2.76 22.64 18.10
N ASN A 162 2.16 21.82 18.97
CA ASN A 162 2.91 20.87 19.80
C ASN A 162 3.71 19.85 18.97
N LEU A 163 3.20 19.42 17.83
CA LEU A 163 3.92 18.52 16.93
C LEU A 163 5.07 19.24 16.21
N GLY A 164 4.85 20.48 15.75
CA GLY A 164 5.90 21.32 15.17
C GLY A 164 7.09 21.54 16.13
N GLU A 165 6.80 21.92 17.37
CA GLU A 165 7.82 22.12 18.41
C GLU A 165 8.60 20.84 18.74
N ARG A 166 7.91 19.69 18.84
CA ARG A 166 8.58 18.40 19.11
C ARG A 166 9.54 18.03 17.99
N LEU A 167 9.16 18.25 16.73
CA LEU A 167 10.02 17.99 15.58
C LEU A 167 11.25 18.92 15.56
N GLN A 168 11.06 20.18 15.96
CA GLN A 168 12.15 21.14 16.07
C GLN A 168 13.15 20.77 17.18
N ARG A 169 12.67 20.38 18.37
CA ARG A 169 13.54 19.93 19.47
C ARG A 169 14.31 18.65 19.14
N GLN A 170 13.69 17.71 18.42
CA GLN A 170 14.38 16.49 17.98
C GLN A 170 15.52 16.80 16.99
N ARG A 171 15.38 17.85 16.17
CA ARG A 171 16.45 18.33 15.30
C ARG A 171 17.58 18.95 16.10
N GLU A 172 17.27 19.86 17.03
CA GLU A 172 18.28 20.53 17.85
C GLU A 172 19.10 19.52 18.65
N LYS A 173 18.44 18.50 19.21
CA LYS A 173 19.09 17.39 19.91
C LYS A 173 19.98 16.52 18.98
N GLY A 174 19.49 16.19 17.79
CA GLY A 174 20.25 15.43 16.79
C GLY A 174 21.45 16.19 16.20
N ALA A 175 21.37 17.52 16.11
CA ALA A 175 22.47 18.37 15.65
C ALA A 175 23.55 18.57 16.72
N SER A 176 23.18 18.58 18.01
CA SER A 176 24.15 18.69 19.11
C SER A 176 24.95 17.41 19.35
N GLU A 177 24.42 16.23 19.01
CA GLU A 177 25.12 14.94 19.17
C GLU A 177 26.06 14.61 17.99
N SER A 178 25.91 15.24 16.82
CA SER A 178 26.78 15.04 15.65
C SER A 178 27.94 16.05 15.54
N GLY A 179 28.14 16.90 16.55
CA GLY A 179 29.08 18.02 16.55
C GLY A 179 30.24 17.90 17.54
N ALA A 180 30.69 16.68 17.88
CA ALA A 180 31.91 16.51 18.67
C ALA A 180 33.15 16.66 17.76
N PRO A 181 34.05 17.64 18.01
CA PRO A 181 35.29 17.77 17.25
C PRO A 181 36.22 16.60 17.57
N SER A 182 36.35 15.66 16.64
CA SER A 182 37.38 14.62 16.69
C SER A 182 38.75 15.27 16.46
N GLY A 183 39.35 15.69 17.56
CA GLY A 183 40.77 15.53 17.89
C GLY A 183 41.79 15.88 16.81
N ALA A 184 42.41 17.04 16.97
CA ALA A 184 43.73 17.34 16.46
C ALA A 184 44.69 16.17 16.73
N GLY A 185 45.29 15.62 15.68
CA GLY A 185 46.45 14.74 15.80
C GLY A 185 47.67 15.55 16.23
N PRO A 186 48.47 15.07 17.20
CA PRO A 186 49.66 15.81 17.64
C PRO A 186 50.70 15.80 16.52
N GLU A 187 51.24 16.98 16.26
CA GLU A 187 52.47 17.18 15.50
C GLU A 187 53.58 16.39 16.18
N ILE A 188 54.17 15.43 15.45
CA ILE A 188 55.42 14.78 15.85
C ILE A 188 56.54 15.59 15.22
N GLU A 189 57.02 16.59 15.97
CA GLU A 189 58.34 17.17 15.74
C GLU A 189 59.42 16.30 16.40
N GLY A 190 60.41 15.92 15.59
CA GLY A 190 61.84 15.90 15.97
C GLY A 190 62.33 14.89 16.99
N SER A 191 63.09 13.89 16.51
CA SER A 191 64.47 13.61 16.94
C SER A 191 65.15 12.68 15.94
#